data_AF-A0A974YQL9-F1
#
_entry.id   AF-A0A974YQL9-F1
#
_cell.length_a   1.000
_cell.length_b   1.000
_cell.length_c   1.000
_cell.angle_alpha   90.00
_cell.angle_beta   90.00
_cell.angle_gamma   90.00
#
_symmetry.space_group_name_H-M   'P 1'
#
loop_
_entity.id
_entity.type
_entity.pdbx_description
1 polymer ?
#
loop_
_entity_poly.entity_id
_entity_poly.type
_entity_poly.pdbx_seq_one_letter_code
_entity_poly.pdbx_strand_id
1 'polypeptide(L)'
;MTTKITITPLKPDRRGQPYAVSLQGQTIIPKSHVPSHDACRYLTERGFSGAVEVWSDGEAKPRLLIADLQKAAKFTVSEDQNRGPRVVRYQPMSIEARQRLRASQRPAVEETRAAG
;
A
#
# COMPACT_ATOMS: atom_id res chain seq x y z
N MET A 1 -13.21 -16.84 -7.99
CA MET A 1 -12.20 -17.02 -6.93
C MET A 1 -12.17 -15.75 -6.09
N THR A 2 -12.05 -15.89 -4.77
CA THR A 2 -12.00 -14.76 -3.85
C THR A 2 -10.69 -14.84 -3.06
N THR A 3 -9.92 -13.77 -3.06
CA THR A 3 -8.65 -13.68 -2.33
C THR A 3 -8.87 -12.95 -1.02
N LYS A 4 -8.43 -13.54 0.10
CA LYS A 4 -8.50 -12.91 1.42
C LYS A 4 -7.19 -12.20 1.75
N ILE A 5 -7.27 -10.92 2.08
CA ILE A 5 -6.16 -10.16 2.68
C ILE A 5 -6.56 -9.65 4.06
N THR A 6 -5.57 -9.46 4.92
CA THR A 6 -5.74 -8.83 6.23
C THR A 6 -4.99 -7.50 6.25
N ILE A 7 -5.60 -6.46 6.80
CA ILE A 7 -4.95 -5.19 7.09
C ILE A 7 -4.75 -5.04 8.60
N THR A 8 -3.55 -4.59 8.99
CA THR A 8 -3.22 -4.34 10.39
C THR A 8 -2.78 -2.89 10.53
N PRO A 9 -3.38 -2.09 11.44
CA PRO A 9 -2.99 -0.70 11.64
C PRO A 9 -1.56 -0.63 12.18
N LEU A 10 -0.78 0.30 11.66
CA LEU A 10 0.57 0.61 12.14
C LEU A 10 0.55 1.85 13.03
N LYS A 11 1.71 2.30 13.52
CA LYS A 11 1.78 3.60 14.21
C LYS A 11 1.36 4.73 13.24
N PRO A 12 0.42 5.61 13.62
CA PRO A 12 0.07 6.78 12.83
C PRO A 12 1.30 7.64 12.49
N ASP A 13 1.29 8.24 11.30
CA ASP A 13 2.29 9.22 10.88
C ASP A 13 1.61 10.54 10.50
N ARG A 14 2.41 11.53 10.05
CA ARG A 14 1.91 12.86 9.66
C ARG A 14 0.86 12.85 8.54
N ARG A 15 0.67 11.72 7.84
CA ARG A 15 -0.33 11.54 6.77
C ARG A 15 -1.57 10.77 7.25
N GLY A 16 -1.66 10.43 8.53
CA GLY A 16 -2.76 9.67 9.10
C GLY A 16 -2.36 8.25 9.50
N GLN A 17 -3.32 7.33 9.43
CA GLN A 17 -3.17 5.94 9.85
C GLN A 17 -2.71 5.04 8.67
N PRO A 18 -1.45 4.57 8.64
CA PRO A 18 -1.03 3.57 7.67
C PRO A 18 -1.38 2.15 8.14
N TYR A 19 -1.40 1.22 7.20
CA TYR A 19 -1.66 -0.20 7.43
C TYR A 19 -0.59 -1.06 6.78
N ALA A 20 -0.27 -2.20 7.39
CA ALA A 20 0.37 -3.32 6.71
C ALA A 20 -0.71 -4.20 6.05
N VAL A 21 -0.35 -4.88 4.97
CA VAL A 21 -1.22 -5.85 4.28
C VAL A 21 -0.57 -7.21 4.28
N SER A 22 -1.33 -8.21 4.70
CA SER A 22 -0.92 -9.61 4.74
C SER A 22 -1.80 -10.49 3.85
N LEU A 23 -1.17 -11.46 3.19
CA LEU A 23 -1.79 -12.51 2.41
C LEU A 23 -1.32 -13.85 2.99
N GLN A 24 -2.26 -14.71 3.40
CA GLN A 24 -1.94 -16.03 3.98
C GLN A 24 -0.94 -15.95 5.17
N GLY A 25 -1.08 -14.92 6.01
CA GLY A 25 -0.20 -14.69 7.16
C GLY A 25 1.15 -14.04 6.84
N GLN A 26 1.51 -13.88 5.56
CA GLN A 26 2.74 -13.20 5.15
C GLN A 26 2.47 -11.73 4.80
N THR A 27 3.25 -10.82 5.38
CA THR A 27 3.21 -9.40 5.01
C THR A 27 3.69 -9.21 3.58
N ILE A 28 2.80 -8.76 2.70
CA ILE A 28 3.09 -8.47 1.30
C ILE A 28 3.31 -6.97 1.03
N ILE A 29 2.73 -6.10 1.87
CA ILE A 29 2.92 -4.65 1.80
C ILE A 29 3.16 -4.15 3.23
N PRO A 30 4.39 -3.74 3.57
CA PRO A 30 4.74 -3.44 4.95
C PRO A 30 4.14 -2.14 5.47
N LYS A 31 3.78 -1.20 4.58
CA LYS A 31 3.19 0.08 4.94
C LYS A 31 2.47 0.71 3.74
N SER A 32 1.20 1.01 3.88
CA SER A 32 0.39 1.74 2.90
C SER A 32 -0.65 2.63 3.57
N HIS A 33 -0.91 3.79 2.97
CA HIS A 33 -2.03 4.68 3.31
C HIS A 33 -3.28 4.40 2.45
N VAL A 34 -3.15 3.50 1.47
CA VAL A 34 -4.23 3.08 0.54
C VAL A 34 -4.23 1.55 0.39
N PRO A 35 -4.29 0.79 1.49
CA PRO A 35 -3.92 -0.64 1.54
C PRO A 35 -4.72 -1.50 0.57
N SER A 36 -6.03 -1.24 0.41
CA SER A 36 -6.89 -2.00 -0.50
C SER A 36 -6.45 -1.89 -1.96
N HIS A 37 -6.18 -0.68 -2.44
CA HIS A 37 -5.76 -0.45 -3.84
C HIS A 37 -4.34 -0.97 -4.10
N ASP A 38 -3.43 -0.77 -3.14
CA ASP A 38 -2.07 -1.31 -3.23
C ASP A 38 -2.07 -2.84 -3.24
N ALA A 39 -2.90 -3.48 -2.41
CA ALA A 39 -3.07 -4.93 -2.41
C ALA A 39 -3.61 -5.45 -3.74
N CYS A 40 -4.67 -4.82 -4.29
CA CYS A 40 -5.21 -5.19 -5.59
C CYS A 40 -4.15 -5.09 -6.71
N ARG A 41 -3.29 -4.05 -6.69
CA ARG A 41 -2.14 -3.97 -7.61
C ARG A 41 -1.17 -5.11 -7.43
N TYR A 42 -0.69 -5.33 -6.20
CA TYR A 42 0.26 -6.39 -5.88
C TYR A 42 -0.22 -7.77 -6.32
N LEU A 43 -1.51 -8.05 -6.09
CA LEU A 43 -2.18 -9.29 -6.48
C LEU A 43 -2.33 -9.41 -8.00
N THR A 44 -2.74 -8.33 -8.68
CA THR A 44 -2.85 -8.32 -10.15
C THR A 44 -1.50 -8.62 -10.82
N GLU A 45 -0.42 -8.00 -10.33
CA GLU A 45 0.95 -8.23 -10.84
C GLU A 45 1.41 -9.69 -10.67
N ARG A 46 0.79 -10.45 -9.76
CA ARG A 46 1.06 -11.87 -9.51
C ARG A 46 0.04 -12.81 -10.16
N GLY A 47 -0.81 -12.29 -11.03
CA GLY A 47 -1.77 -13.09 -11.80
C GLY A 47 -3.05 -13.45 -11.06
N PHE A 48 -3.30 -12.88 -9.88
CA PHE A 48 -4.59 -13.07 -9.20
C PHE A 48 -5.72 -12.33 -9.94
N SER A 49 -6.93 -12.89 -9.87
CA SER A 49 -8.15 -12.31 -10.46
C SER A 49 -9.37 -12.54 -9.57
N GLY A 50 -10.49 -11.91 -9.92
CA GLY A 50 -11.75 -12.03 -9.18
C GLY A 50 -11.87 -11.07 -8.01
N ALA A 51 -12.56 -11.50 -6.96
CA ALA A 51 -12.88 -10.67 -5.81
C ALA A 51 -11.78 -10.69 -4.74
N VAL A 52 -11.71 -9.63 -3.94
CA VAL A 52 -10.85 -9.54 -2.75
C VAL A 52 -11.69 -9.19 -1.54
N GLU A 53 -11.52 -9.95 -0.47
CA GLU A 53 -12.04 -9.61 0.85
C GLU A 53 -10.93 -8.98 1.68
N VAL A 54 -11.22 -7.83 2.28
CA VAL A 54 -10.32 -7.12 3.19
C VAL A 54 -10.80 -7.34 4.62
N TRP A 55 -9.94 -7.94 5.43
CA TRP A 55 -10.20 -8.27 6.82
C TRP A 55 -9.35 -7.42 7.76
N SER A 56 -9.79 -7.32 9.01
CA SER A 56 -8.97 -6.87 10.13
C SER A 56 -8.90 -8.00 11.15
N ASP A 57 -7.85 -8.03 11.96
CA ASP A 57 -7.68 -9.06 12.98
C ASP A 57 -8.85 -9.04 13.97
N GLY A 58 -9.38 -10.22 14.29
CA GLY A 58 -10.49 -10.42 15.24
C GLY A 58 -11.90 -10.18 14.68
N GLU A 59 -12.04 -9.75 13.43
CA GLU A 59 -13.37 -9.49 12.83
C GLU A 59 -14.04 -10.80 12.35
N ALA A 60 -15.35 -10.92 12.62
CA ALA A 60 -16.16 -12.07 12.20
C ALA A 60 -16.58 -12.03 10.71
N LYS A 61 -16.40 -10.88 10.04
CA LYS A 61 -16.79 -10.65 8.65
C LYS A 61 -15.81 -9.70 7.96
N PRO A 62 -15.69 -9.74 6.61
CA PRO A 62 -14.82 -8.80 5.91
C PRO A 62 -15.31 -7.36 6.11
N ARG A 63 -14.36 -6.44 6.24
CA ARG A 63 -14.64 -4.99 6.33
C ARG A 63 -14.98 -4.39 4.98
N LEU A 64 -14.46 -4.98 3.91
CA LEU A 64 -14.68 -4.54 2.54
C LEU A 64 -14.61 -5.75 1.60
N LEU A 65 -15.54 -5.79 0.65
CA LEU A 65 -15.48 -6.68 -0.51
C LEU A 65 -15.21 -5.84 -1.76
N ILE A 66 -14.16 -6.22 -2.49
CA ILE A 66 -13.81 -5.65 -3.79
C ILE A 66 -14.18 -6.69 -4.83
N ALA A 67 -15.24 -6.43 -5.62
CA ALA A 67 -15.77 -7.42 -6.57
C ALA A 67 -14.80 -7.74 -7.72
N ASP A 68 -14.02 -6.76 -8.16
CA ASP A 68 -13.05 -6.90 -9.25
C ASP A 68 -11.73 -6.25 -8.85
N LEU A 69 -10.75 -7.08 -8.51
CA LEU A 69 -9.44 -6.63 -8.06
C LEU A 69 -8.64 -5.97 -9.20
N GLN A 70 -8.81 -6.40 -10.44
CA GLN A 70 -8.05 -5.86 -11.59
C GLN A 70 -8.55 -4.46 -11.94
N LYS A 71 -9.86 -4.21 -11.82
CA LYS A 71 -10.43 -2.87 -11.91
C LYS A 71 -9.95 -1.99 -10.77
N ALA A 72 -10.00 -2.49 -9.53
CA ALA A 72 -9.58 -1.73 -8.35
C ALA A 72 -8.08 -1.36 -8.36
N ALA A 73 -7.23 -2.22 -8.95
CA ALA A 73 -5.79 -2.00 -9.08
C ALA A 73 -5.44 -0.72 -9.89
N LYS A 74 -6.34 -0.30 -10.79
CA LYS A 74 -6.16 0.89 -11.64
C LYS A 74 -6.35 2.20 -10.90
N PHE A 75 -6.81 2.19 -9.65
CA PHE A 75 -7.17 3.38 -8.89
C PHE A 75 -6.36 3.52 -7.60
N THR A 76 -6.32 4.72 -7.05
CA THR A 76 -5.76 5.04 -5.73
C THR A 76 -6.59 6.14 -5.09
N VAL A 77 -6.35 6.44 -3.80
CA VAL A 77 -6.93 7.61 -3.15
C VAL A 77 -5.92 8.76 -3.19
N SER A 78 -6.41 9.95 -3.52
CA SER A 78 -5.69 11.22 -3.38
C SER A 78 -6.41 12.05 -2.32
N GLU A 79 -5.65 12.68 -1.43
CA GLU A 79 -6.16 13.58 -0.41
C GLU A 79 -5.14 14.70 -0.21
N ASP A 80 -5.62 15.93 -0.11
CA ASP A 80 -4.79 17.12 0.12
C ASP A 80 -5.52 18.12 1.01
N GLN A 81 -4.83 19.17 1.46
CA GLN A 81 -5.41 20.14 2.41
C GLN A 81 -6.62 20.91 1.85
N ASN A 82 -6.75 20.97 0.52
CA ASN A 82 -7.79 21.74 -0.15
C ASN A 82 -8.94 20.86 -0.64
N ARG A 83 -8.78 19.52 -0.61
CA ARG A 83 -9.71 18.55 -1.17
C ARG A 83 -9.69 17.26 -0.36
N GLY A 84 -10.88 16.87 0.10
CA GLY A 84 -11.09 15.59 0.77
C GLY A 84 -10.71 14.36 -0.08
N PRO A 85 -10.84 13.16 0.51
CA PRO A 85 -10.43 11.91 -0.12
C PRO A 85 -11.22 11.63 -1.40
N ARG A 86 -10.49 11.32 -2.48
CA ARG A 86 -11.06 11.04 -3.81
C ARG A 86 -10.37 9.87 -4.49
N VAL A 87 -11.16 9.04 -5.15
CA VAL A 87 -10.65 7.93 -5.97
C VAL A 87 -10.17 8.50 -7.31
N VAL A 88 -8.90 8.29 -7.63
CA VAL A 88 -8.24 8.76 -8.87
C VAL A 88 -7.51 7.61 -9.53
N ARG A 89 -7.17 7.76 -10.82
CA ARG A 89 -6.39 6.73 -11.53
C ARG A 89 -4.97 6.66 -10.97
N TYR A 90 -4.50 5.45 -10.69
CA TYR A 90 -3.13 5.22 -10.28
C TYR A 90 -2.18 5.48 -11.45
N GLN A 91 -1.13 6.26 -11.20
CA GLN A 91 -0.03 6.48 -12.12
C GLN A 91 1.25 5.92 -11.49
N PRO A 92 1.89 4.90 -12.09
CA PRO A 92 3.14 4.39 -11.59
C PRO A 92 4.18 5.49 -11.57
N MET A 93 4.92 5.60 -10.46
CA MET A 93 6.09 6.45 -10.41
C MET A 93 7.15 5.93 -11.39
N SER A 94 7.72 6.81 -12.22
CA SER A 94 8.81 6.45 -13.13
C SER A 94 10.02 5.91 -12.35
N ILE A 95 10.84 5.09 -13.02
CA ILE A 95 12.05 4.53 -12.41
C ILE A 95 12.98 5.66 -11.92
N GLU A 96 13.14 6.72 -12.73
CA GLU A 96 13.92 7.89 -12.36
C GLU A 96 13.38 8.59 -11.11
N ALA A 97 12.06 8.80 -11.03
CA ALA A 97 11.45 9.42 -9.86
C ALA A 97 11.62 8.54 -8.62
N ARG A 98 11.53 7.22 -8.75
CA ARG A 98 11.83 6.26 -7.67
C ARG A 98 13.29 6.34 -7.22
N GLN A 99 14.23 6.45 -8.15
CA GLN A 99 15.66 6.58 -7.85
C GLN A 99 15.96 7.89 -7.11
N ARG A 100 15.40 9.03 -7.57
CA ARG A 100 15.55 10.33 -6.90
C ARG A 100 15.01 10.29 -5.47
N LEU A 101 13.85 9.69 -5.26
CA LEU A 101 13.25 9.52 -3.93
C LEU A 101 14.08 8.63 -2.99
N ARG A 102 14.69 7.56 -3.52
CA ARG A 102 15.61 6.72 -2.73
C ARG A 102 16.88 7.47 -2.35
N ALA A 103 17.45 8.25 -3.28
CA ALA A 103 18.62 9.08 -3.02
C ALA A 103 18.33 10.13 -1.96
N SER A 104 17.15 10.77 -1.97
CA SER A 104 16.75 11.78 -0.98
C SER A 104 16.41 11.20 0.40
N GLN A 105 16.21 9.89 0.53
CA GLN A 105 15.87 9.20 1.78
C GLN A 105 17.05 8.46 2.41
N ARG A 106 18.22 8.40 1.75
CA ARG A 106 19.43 7.86 2.37
C ARG A 106 19.85 8.81 3.51
N PRO A 107 19.94 8.33 4.76
CA PRO A 107 20.49 9.16 5.82
C PRO A 107 21.98 9.40 5.53
N ALA A 108 22.47 10.59 5.88
CA ALA A 108 23.90 10.89 5.90
C ALA A 108 24.57 10.09 7.02
N VAL A 109 24.79 8.79 6.80
CA VAL A 109 25.50 7.93 7.75
C VAL A 109 26.43 7.02 6.95
N GLU A 110 27.51 7.61 6.42
CA GLU A 110 28.80 6.94 6.26
C GLU A 110 29.89 7.95 5.83
N GLU A 111 30.18 8.94 6.68
CA GLU A 111 31.38 9.78 6.47
C GLU A 111 31.95 10.24 7.83
N THR A 112 32.21 9.31 8.75
CA THR A 112 33.02 9.61 9.96
C THR A 112 33.81 8.41 10.51
N ARG A 113 34.25 7.47 9.66
CA ARG A 113 35.28 6.50 10.03
C ARG A 113 36.29 6.28 8.91
N ALA A 114 36.99 7.35 8.55
CA ALA A 114 38.26 7.27 7.83
C ALA A 114 39.06 8.57 8.02
N ALA A 115 39.38 8.91 9.27
CA ALA A 115 40.47 9.85 9.55
C ALA A 115 40.99 9.61 10.97
N GLY A 116 42.19 9.02 11.05
CA GLY A 116 43.17 9.19 12.13
C GLY A 116 42.86 8.52 13.45
#